data_AF-A0AAU6ZKZ8-F1
#
_entry.id   AF-A0AAU6ZKZ8-F1
#
_cell.length_a   1.000
_cell.length_b   1.000
_cell.length_c   1.000
_cell.angle_alpha   90.00
_cell.angle_beta   90.00
_cell.angle_gamma   90.00
#
_symmetry.space_group_name_H-M   'P 1'
#
loop_
_entity.id
_entity.type
_entity.pdbx_description
1 polymer ?
#
loop_
_entity_poly.entity_id
_entity_poly.type
_entity_poly.pdbx_seq_one_letter_code
_entity_poly.pdbx_strand_id
1 'polypeptide(L)'
;MNAEPWGTPERHGKLDQRQQATDRFRTGNVSLNSLWTYYFGIGGDADELVLDAYLNGLLVLAPGQMELVDTAFRELTADGRTEPAGQQGRGIVRKDND
;
A
#
# COMPACT_ATOMS: atom_id res chain seq x y z
N MET A 1 -15.02 -45.84 3.72
CA MET A 1 -15.22 -44.89 2.61
C MET A 1 -15.40 -43.51 3.23
N ASN A 2 -14.40 -42.64 3.12
CA ASN A 2 -14.45 -41.26 3.63
C ASN A 2 -14.33 -40.33 2.43
N ALA A 3 -15.38 -39.60 2.10
CA ALA A 3 -15.36 -38.63 1.03
C ALA A 3 -16.31 -37.47 1.36
N GLU A 4 -15.78 -36.46 2.07
CA GLU A 4 -16.27 -35.09 1.96
C GLU A 4 -15.06 -34.14 1.89
N PRO A 5 -14.54 -33.83 0.68
CA PRO A 5 -13.36 -32.99 0.48
C PRO A 5 -13.71 -31.57 0.04
N TRP A 6 -14.54 -30.83 0.79
CA TRP A 6 -14.86 -29.44 0.43
C TRP A 6 -14.73 -28.50 1.63
N GLY A 7 -13.51 -28.42 2.17
CA GLY A 7 -13.08 -27.20 2.81
C GLY A 7 -13.00 -26.12 1.73
N THR A 8 -13.91 -25.14 1.78
CA THR A 8 -13.88 -23.99 0.87
C THR A 8 -12.56 -23.23 1.07
N PRO A 9 -11.67 -23.11 0.05
CA PRO A 9 -10.39 -22.43 0.24
C PRO A 9 -10.50 -20.89 0.31
N GLU A 10 -11.69 -20.31 0.25
CA GLU A 10 -11.84 -18.89 -0.16
C GLU A 10 -11.95 -17.88 1.00
N ARG A 11 -11.80 -18.31 2.25
CA ARG A 11 -11.95 -17.41 3.42
C ARG A 11 -10.63 -16.89 4.01
N HIS A 12 -9.48 -17.45 3.66
CA HIS A 12 -8.20 -17.05 4.27
C HIS A 12 -7.54 -15.82 3.63
N GLY A 13 -7.71 -15.57 2.32
CA GLY A 13 -7.03 -14.46 1.65
C GLY A 13 -7.49 -13.05 2.07
N LYS A 14 -8.79 -12.88 2.39
CA LYS A 14 -9.37 -11.56 2.72
C LYS A 14 -9.03 -11.07 4.12
N LEU A 15 -8.92 -11.99 5.09
CA LEU A 15 -8.51 -11.67 6.46
C LEU A 15 -7.04 -11.22 6.51
N ASP A 16 -6.19 -11.85 5.70
CA ASP A 16 -4.78 -11.51 5.56
C ASP A 16 -4.58 -10.10 5.01
N GLN A 17 -5.32 -9.74 3.96
CA GLN A 17 -5.19 -8.43 3.32
C GLN A 17 -5.60 -7.27 4.24
N ARG A 18 -6.64 -7.45 5.06
CA ARG A 18 -7.04 -6.47 6.08
C ARG A 18 -5.94 -6.26 7.13
N GLN A 19 -5.38 -7.34 7.66
CA GLN A 19 -4.33 -7.23 8.67
C GLN A 19 -3.05 -6.60 8.09
N GLN A 20 -2.69 -6.95 6.87
CA GLN A 20 -1.55 -6.36 6.18
C GLN A 20 -1.75 -4.86 5.93
N ALA A 21 -2.96 -4.41 5.58
CA ALA A 21 -3.27 -2.99 5.43
C ALA A 21 -3.18 -2.22 6.76
N THR A 22 -3.74 -2.77 7.85
CA THR A 22 -3.65 -2.17 9.19
C THR A 22 -2.22 -2.08 9.69
N ASP A 23 -1.43 -3.15 9.52
CA ASP A 23 -0.02 -3.17 9.94
C ASP A 23 0.82 -2.15 9.18
N ARG A 24 0.66 -2.09 7.85
CA ARG A 24 1.31 -1.10 7.00
C ARG A 24 0.90 0.32 7.35
N PHE A 25 -0.37 0.58 7.65
CA PHE A 25 -0.81 1.93 8.04
C PHE A 25 -0.26 2.35 9.41
N ARG A 26 -0.13 1.41 10.37
CA ARG A 26 0.47 1.71 11.67
C ARG A 26 1.98 1.96 11.59
N THR A 27 2.67 1.32 10.66
CA THR A 27 4.13 1.41 10.50
C THR A 27 4.56 2.44 9.47
N GLY A 28 3.73 2.69 8.46
CA GLY A 28 3.91 3.69 7.43
C GLY A 28 3.45 5.04 7.95
N ASN A 29 4.35 6.02 7.95
CA ASN A 29 4.08 7.39 8.36
C ASN A 29 3.22 8.15 7.32
N VAL A 30 2.10 7.55 6.88
CA VAL A 30 1.21 8.06 5.85
C VAL A 30 0.00 8.72 6.53
N SER A 31 -0.27 9.97 6.19
CA SER A 31 -1.44 10.68 6.72
C SER A 31 -2.73 10.15 6.06
N LEU A 32 -3.77 9.90 6.87
CA LEU A 32 -5.09 9.46 6.40
C LEU A 32 -5.64 10.36 5.29
N ASN A 33 -5.60 11.67 5.49
CA ASN A 33 -6.09 12.65 4.51
C ASN A 33 -5.35 12.56 3.16
N SER A 34 -4.01 12.36 3.18
CA SER A 34 -3.22 12.19 1.96
C SER A 34 -3.56 10.89 1.23
N LEU A 35 -3.74 9.80 1.98
CA LEU A 35 -4.16 8.51 1.44
C LEU A 35 -5.56 8.59 0.84
N TRP A 36 -6.51 9.20 1.55
CA TRP A 36 -7.87 9.40 1.10
C TRP A 36 -7.93 10.26 -0.17
N THR A 37 -7.20 11.39 -0.20
CA THR A 37 -7.13 12.29 -1.36
C THR A 37 -6.62 11.57 -2.60
N TYR A 38 -5.55 10.78 -2.47
CA TYR A 38 -4.99 10.02 -3.59
C TYR A 38 -5.94 8.92 -4.06
N TYR A 39 -6.48 8.15 -3.12
CA TYR A 39 -7.48 7.11 -3.37
C TYR A 39 -8.71 7.67 -4.11
N PHE A 40 -9.24 8.81 -3.68
CA PHE A 40 -10.37 9.46 -4.34
C PHE A 40 -10.01 9.92 -5.76
N GLY A 41 -8.78 10.41 -5.96
CA GLY A 41 -8.26 10.81 -7.27
C GLY A 41 -8.13 9.67 -8.29
N ILE A 42 -7.90 8.43 -7.84
CA ILE A 42 -7.78 7.25 -8.72
C ILE A 42 -9.10 6.49 -8.94
N GLY A 43 -10.23 7.01 -8.44
CA GLY A 43 -11.56 6.40 -8.60
C GLY A 43 -12.12 5.72 -7.35
N GLY A 44 -11.58 6.04 -6.17
CA GLY A 44 -12.12 5.63 -4.89
C GLY A 44 -13.46 6.32 -4.58
N ASP A 45 -14.40 5.56 -4.05
CA ASP A 45 -15.77 6.02 -3.73
C ASP A 45 -16.07 6.00 -2.21
N ALA A 46 -15.09 5.59 -1.40
CA ALA A 46 -15.27 5.53 0.05
C ALA A 46 -14.99 6.89 0.70
N ASP A 47 -15.86 7.28 1.63
CA ASP A 47 -15.63 8.41 2.52
C ASP A 47 -14.39 8.21 3.40
N GLU A 48 -13.81 9.32 3.84
CA GLU A 48 -12.66 9.33 4.74
C GLU A 48 -12.91 8.51 6.01
N LEU A 49 -14.10 8.60 6.60
CA LEU A 49 -14.48 7.85 7.79
C LEU A 49 -14.54 6.33 7.54
N VAL A 50 -15.01 5.93 6.35
CA VAL A 50 -15.08 4.50 5.97
C VAL A 50 -13.67 3.96 5.75
N LEU A 51 -12.79 4.77 5.15
CA LEU A 51 -11.38 4.43 4.97
C LEU A 51 -10.64 4.33 6.31
N ASP A 52 -10.86 5.26 7.24
CA ASP A 52 -10.33 5.18 8.60
C ASP A 52 -10.75 3.89 9.31
N ALA A 53 -12.04 3.56 9.26
CA ALA A 53 -12.56 2.34 9.87
C ALA A 53 -11.95 1.08 9.24
N TYR A 54 -11.72 1.07 7.93
CA TYR A 54 -11.03 -0.03 7.24
C TYR A 54 -9.58 -0.18 7.73
N LEU A 55 -8.84 0.93 7.80
CA LEU A 55 -7.43 0.93 8.22
C LEU A 55 -7.27 0.52 9.69
N ASN A 56 -8.23 0.87 10.54
CA ASN A 56 -8.31 0.42 11.93
C ASN A 56 -8.82 -1.02 12.10
N GLY A 57 -9.18 -1.69 11.00
CA GLY A 57 -9.67 -3.07 11.01
C GLY A 57 -11.12 -3.21 11.52
N LEU A 58 -11.84 -2.11 11.67
CA LEU A 58 -13.23 -2.06 12.13
C LEU A 58 -14.22 -2.52 11.06
N LEU A 59 -13.85 -2.41 9.77
CA LEU A 59 -14.66 -2.90 8.65
C LEU A 59 -13.79 -3.47 7.51
N VAL A 60 -14.46 -4.02 6.50
CA VAL A 60 -13.85 -4.53 5.26
C VAL A 60 -14.48 -3.81 4.06
N LEU A 61 -13.64 -3.25 3.19
CA LEU A 61 -14.07 -2.61 1.95
C LEU A 61 -14.40 -3.66 0.88
N ALA A 62 -15.06 -3.23 -0.20
CA ALA A 62 -15.20 -4.07 -1.40
C ALA A 62 -13.82 -4.40 -2.00
N PRO A 63 -13.62 -5.58 -2.60
CA PRO A 63 -12.32 -6.02 -3.11
C PRO A 63 -11.68 -5.03 -4.10
N GLY A 64 -12.46 -4.43 -5.01
CA GLY A 64 -11.95 -3.39 -5.91
C GLY A 64 -11.46 -2.14 -5.18
N GLN A 65 -12.11 -1.75 -4.08
CA GLN A 65 -11.69 -0.61 -3.27
C GLN A 65 -10.44 -0.93 -2.45
N MET A 66 -10.29 -2.18 -1.97
CA MET A 66 -9.08 -2.63 -1.28
C MET A 66 -7.84 -2.56 -2.18
N GLU A 67 -7.97 -2.92 -3.46
CA GLU A 67 -6.87 -2.82 -4.44
C GLU A 67 -6.47 -1.37 -4.74
N LEU A 68 -7.46 -0.46 -4.79
CA LEU A 68 -7.19 0.97 -4.94
C LEU A 68 -6.48 1.55 -3.71
N VAL A 69 -6.87 1.14 -2.50
CA VAL A 69 -6.19 1.55 -1.26
C VAL A 69 -4.76 1.02 -1.20
N ASP A 70 -4.50 -0.25 -1.57
CA ASP A 70 -3.13 -0.79 -1.63
C ASP A 70 -2.29 -0.02 -2.66
N THR A 71 -2.85 0.31 -3.81
CA THR A 71 -2.19 1.12 -4.84
C THR A 71 -1.84 2.51 -4.30
N ALA A 72 -2.81 3.24 -3.76
CA ALA A 72 -2.59 4.57 -3.18
C ALA A 72 -1.52 4.54 -2.07
N PHE A 73 -1.57 3.53 -1.20
CA PHE A 73 -0.60 3.37 -0.12
C PHE A 73 0.82 3.13 -0.63
N ARG A 74 0.97 2.28 -1.67
CA ARG A 74 2.26 1.97 -2.29
C ARG A 74 2.85 3.18 -2.99
N GLU A 75 2.05 3.94 -3.72
CA GLU A 75 2.50 5.16 -4.39
C GLU A 75 2.95 6.21 -3.38
N LEU A 76 2.17 6.45 -2.31
CA LEU A 76 2.54 7.41 -1.26
C LEU A 76 3.81 7.00 -0.48
N THR A 77 4.02 5.70 -0.29
CA THR A 77 5.24 5.19 0.35
C THR A 77 6.44 5.14 -0.62
N ALA A 78 6.18 5.04 -1.93
CA ALA A 78 7.21 5.08 -2.97
C ALA A 78 7.68 6.52 -3.25
N ASP A 79 6.78 7.50 -3.20
CA ASP A 79 7.10 8.92 -3.35
C ASP A 79 8.11 9.39 -2.28
N GLY A 80 7.93 8.96 -1.03
CA GLY A 80 8.89 9.16 0.05
C GLY A 80 10.23 8.42 -0.10
N ARG A 81 10.40 7.57 -1.12
CA ARG A 81 11.65 6.85 -1.46
C ARG A 81 12.38 7.43 -2.68
N THR A 82 12.12 8.67 -3.02
CA THR A 82 12.85 9.44 -4.05
C THR A 82 13.88 10.30 -3.30
N GLU A 83 15.17 9.94 -3.11
CA GLU A 83 16.28 9.82 -4.08
C GLU A 83 17.61 9.46 -3.30
N PRO A 84 18.73 8.98 -3.89
CA PRO A 84 19.17 9.36 -5.24
C PRO A 84 19.67 8.23 -6.14
N ALA A 85 19.25 8.31 -7.41
CA ALA A 85 20.07 7.89 -8.55
C ALA A 85 21.27 8.83 -8.71
N GLY A 86 22.07 8.97 -7.64
CA GLY A 86 23.33 9.71 -7.57
C GLY A 86 24.54 8.78 -7.44
N GLN A 87 24.38 7.49 -7.77
CA GLN A 87 25.47 6.52 -7.80
C GLN A 87 25.84 6.15 -9.24
N GLN A 88 26.17 7.17 -10.03
CA GLN A 88 27.02 7.01 -11.21
C GLN A 88 28.34 7.71 -10.88
N GLY A 89 29.26 6.94 -10.29
CA GLY A 89 30.63 7.38 -10.08
C GLY A 89 31.31 7.63 -11.43
N ARG A 90 31.27 8.87 -11.93
CA ARG A 90 32.28 9.38 -12.88
C ARG A 90 33.29 10.25 -12.12
N GLY A 91 33.91 9.64 -11.12
CA GLY A 91 35.22 10.07 -10.64
C GLY A 91 36.30 9.53 -11.58
N ILE A 92 36.60 10.26 -12.66
CA ILE A 92 37.96 10.30 -13.21
C ILE A 92 38.33 11.76 -13.41
N VAL A 93 38.79 12.38 -12.33
CA VAL A 93 39.69 13.52 -12.40
C VAL A 93 40.96 13.02 -13.09
N ARG A 94 41.19 13.42 -14.34
CA ARG A 94 42.53 13.40 -14.94
C ARG A 94 42.99 14.85 -15.12
N LYS A 95 43.50 15.38 -14.01
CA LYS A 95 44.72 16.17 -13.90
C LYS A 95 45.10 17.04 -15.11
N ASP A 96 44.62 18.28 -15.11
CA ASP A 96 45.46 19.41 -15.51
C ASP A 96 46.52 19.60 -14.40
N ASN A 97 47.80 19.43 -14.72
CA ASN A 97 49.00 20.08 -14.12
C ASN A 97 50.28 19.29 -14.45
N ASP A 98 50.85 19.52 -15.64
CA ASP A 98 52.18 20.11 -15.92
C ASP A 98 52.45 20.01 -17.43
#